data_AF-A0A254QYB1-F1
#
_entry.id   AF-A0A254QYB1-F1
#
_cell.length_a   1.000
_cell.length_b   1.000
_cell.length_c   1.000
_cell.angle_alpha   90.00
_cell.angle_beta   90.00
_cell.angle_gamma   90.00
#
_symmetry.space_group_name_H-M   'P 1'
#
loop_
_entity.id
_entity.type
_entity.pdbx_description
1 polymer ?
#
loop_
_entity_poly.entity_id
_entity_poly.type
_entity_poly.pdbx_seq_one_letter_code
_entity_poly.pdbx_strand_id
1 'polypeptide(L)'
;MTTPDKNGMTDSLSGHSDEFIRRPTLDRTDPHRNIFNAFRQSDGRKPEVFGDEKVWRSFQSGNAEEAEPSNGSSWAPGPLWDGVSESVRAGYDVINRQIEEGKATAARFASPDRGGQSQRMPEILERLIRTYSDIGSVWVELLVAATERDQPKAAKAPEGKSGSRDDVGVGVQVRASCPVTARARLYRPVAGTLTALPLRGAGPDAGEIHSVSVEPGYCVHVDVPSDAKHGTYYGILLEQGADEPAGSLTLTVGGD
;
A
#
# COMPACT_ATOMS: atom_id res chain seq x y z
N MET A 1 73.81 -40.57 32.35
CA MET A 1 72.50 -40.24 31.75
C MET A 1 71.79 -39.39 32.80
N THR A 2 71.96 -38.08 32.69
CA THR A 2 71.71 -37.13 33.78
C THR A 2 70.97 -35.96 33.16
N THR A 3 69.73 -35.74 33.59
CA THR A 3 68.86 -34.64 33.16
C THR A 3 69.33 -33.31 33.75
N PRO A 4 69.37 -32.22 32.98
CA PRO A 4 69.39 -30.89 33.55
C PRO A 4 67.99 -30.29 33.59
N ASP A 5 67.64 -29.95 34.82
CA ASP A 5 66.57 -29.09 35.28
C ASP A 5 66.72 -27.68 34.69
N LYS A 6 65.61 -27.07 34.23
CA LYS A 6 65.55 -25.64 33.88
C LYS A 6 64.24 -25.04 34.37
N ASN A 7 64.25 -24.72 35.64
CA ASN A 7 63.46 -23.66 36.25
C ASN A 7 63.92 -22.28 35.74
N GLY A 8 62.96 -21.36 35.62
CA GLY A 8 63.20 -19.94 35.80
C GLY A 8 63.04 -19.08 34.55
N MET A 9 61.85 -18.50 34.38
CA MET A 9 61.73 -17.09 34.01
C MET A 9 60.30 -16.63 34.32
N THR A 10 60.13 -16.06 35.51
CA THR A 10 58.98 -15.25 35.88
C THR A 10 59.19 -13.87 35.27
N ASP A 11 58.61 -13.60 34.10
CA ASP A 11 58.48 -12.23 33.61
C ASP A 11 57.10 -11.68 33.97
N SER A 12 57.16 -10.79 34.95
CA SER A 12 56.10 -9.90 35.38
C SER A 12 55.75 -8.94 34.25
N LEU A 13 54.71 -9.26 33.48
CA LEU A 13 54.07 -8.27 32.62
C LEU A 13 53.16 -7.39 33.48
N SER A 14 53.72 -6.21 33.71
CA SER A 14 53.13 -5.01 34.28
C SER A 14 51.73 -4.73 33.76
N GLY A 15 50.90 -4.19 34.66
CA GLY A 15 49.51 -3.86 34.43
C GLY A 15 49.27 -3.02 33.17
N HIS A 16 48.44 -3.56 32.29
CA HIS A 16 47.43 -2.76 31.63
C HIS A 16 46.18 -2.87 32.50
N SER A 17 45.93 -1.84 33.30
CA SER A 17 44.58 -1.56 33.77
C SER A 17 43.73 -1.30 32.54
N ASP A 18 43.04 -2.35 32.08
CA ASP A 18 41.86 -2.24 31.23
C ASP A 18 40.85 -1.39 32.00
N GLU A 19 40.95 -0.08 31.81
CA GLU A 19 39.87 0.85 32.09
C GLU A 19 38.77 0.51 31.09
N PHE A 20 38.00 -0.54 31.44
CA PHE A 20 36.74 -0.86 30.81
C PHE A 20 35.93 0.42 30.80
N ILE A 21 35.82 1.03 29.62
CA ILE A 21 34.87 2.09 29.33
C ILE A 21 33.50 1.50 29.65
N ARG A 22 33.04 1.70 30.89
CA ARG A 22 31.69 1.40 31.32
C ARG A 22 30.80 2.30 30.50
N ARG A 23 30.29 1.77 29.40
CA ARG A 23 29.24 2.42 28.63
C ARG A 23 28.11 2.71 29.63
N PRO A 24 27.59 3.95 29.69
CA PRO A 24 26.45 4.24 30.53
C PRO A 24 25.34 3.27 30.16
N THR A 25 24.96 2.40 31.10
CA THR A 25 23.77 1.59 30.99
C THR A 25 22.60 2.56 30.97
N LEU A 26 22.02 2.76 29.78
CA LEU A 26 20.74 3.45 29.67
C LEU A 26 19.73 2.63 30.47
N ASP A 27 19.30 3.20 31.58
CA ASP A 27 18.21 2.70 32.39
C ASP A 27 16.97 2.66 31.49
N ARG A 28 16.64 1.46 30.99
CA ARG A 28 15.45 1.19 30.18
C ARG A 28 14.31 0.81 31.11
N THR A 29 13.96 1.73 32.00
CA THR A 29 12.71 1.68 32.74
C THR A 29 11.97 2.97 32.44
N ASP A 30 11.39 3.02 31.25
CA ASP A 30 10.13 3.73 30.98
C ASP A 30 9.65 3.39 29.56
N PRO A 31 8.50 2.71 29.39
CA PRO A 31 7.85 2.61 28.09
C PRO A 31 7.17 3.94 27.76
N HIS A 32 6.87 4.15 26.47
CA HIS A 32 6.10 5.27 25.89
C HIS A 32 6.92 6.45 25.34
N ARG A 33 7.60 6.25 24.20
CA ARG A 33 7.68 7.30 23.18
C ARG A 33 6.47 7.19 22.26
N ASN A 34 5.40 7.87 22.64
CA ASN A 34 4.23 8.07 21.80
C ASN A 34 4.61 9.10 20.71
N ILE A 35 4.87 8.61 19.50
CA ILE A 35 5.36 9.39 18.34
C ILE A 35 4.39 10.53 17.98
N PHE A 36 3.12 10.39 18.38
CA PHE A 36 2.07 11.39 18.16
C PHE A 36 2.21 12.68 18.99
N ASN A 37 2.94 12.68 20.11
CA ASN A 37 3.14 13.91 20.88
C ASN A 37 4.26 14.81 20.32
N ALA A 38 5.16 14.28 19.48
CA ALA A 38 6.19 15.10 18.83
C ALA A 38 5.60 16.09 17.79
N PHE A 39 4.41 15.81 17.26
CA PHE A 39 3.72 16.70 16.31
C PHE A 39 2.86 17.77 16.99
N ARG A 40 2.64 17.69 18.30
CA ARG A 40 1.67 18.55 19.00
C ARG A 40 2.30 19.67 19.84
N GLN A 41 3.63 19.69 19.99
CA GLN A 41 4.36 20.69 20.78
C GLN A 41 5.31 21.56 19.93
N SER A 42 4.82 22.12 18.83
CA SER A 42 5.43 23.32 18.24
C SER A 42 4.60 24.56 18.58
N ASP A 43 4.56 24.91 19.86
CA ASP A 43 4.15 26.26 20.28
C ASP A 43 5.26 27.25 19.89
N GLY A 44 4.93 28.16 18.98
CA GLY A 44 5.50 29.52 18.99
C GLY A 44 6.77 29.83 18.20
N ARG A 45 7.38 28.89 17.46
CA ARG A 45 8.42 29.24 16.47
C ARG A 45 7.95 28.89 15.07
N LYS A 46 7.65 29.92 14.27
CA LYS A 46 7.47 29.81 12.82
C LYS A 46 8.77 29.23 12.23
N PRO A 47 8.78 28.01 11.70
CA PRO A 47 9.89 27.61 10.85
C PRO A 47 9.72 28.39 9.53
N GLU A 48 10.72 29.19 9.17
CA GLU A 48 10.89 29.64 7.79
C GLU A 48 11.16 28.40 6.93
N VAL A 49 10.09 27.77 6.45
CA VAL A 49 10.16 26.73 5.44
C VAL A 49 9.87 27.40 4.11
N PHE A 50 10.90 27.44 3.27
CA PHE A 50 10.79 27.61 1.83
C PHE A 50 9.78 26.62 1.26
N GLY A 51 8.60 27.10 0.89
CA GLY A 51 7.56 26.33 0.26
C GLY A 51 6.27 27.13 0.22
N ASP A 52 5.82 27.48 -0.98
CA ASP A 52 4.72 28.41 -1.26
C ASP A 52 3.44 28.01 -0.50
N GLU A 53 3.11 28.79 0.54
CA GLU A 53 1.96 28.60 1.44
C GLU A 53 0.60 28.68 0.71
N LYS A 54 0.62 29.06 -0.57
CA LYS A 54 -0.54 29.10 -1.47
C LYS A 54 -1.08 27.73 -1.84
N VAL A 55 -0.25 26.68 -1.86
CA VAL A 55 -0.68 25.33 -2.30
C VAL A 55 -1.58 24.66 -1.27
N TRP A 56 -1.43 24.98 0.03
CA TRP A 56 -2.27 24.40 1.08
C TRP A 56 -3.62 25.11 1.25
N ARG A 57 -3.75 26.40 0.90
CA ARG A 57 -5.03 27.13 1.03
C ARG A 57 -6.05 26.79 -0.05
N SER A 58 -5.63 26.32 -1.23
CA SER A 58 -6.55 25.88 -2.29
C SER A 58 -7.32 24.60 -1.92
N PHE A 59 -6.83 23.80 -0.97
CA PHE A 59 -7.52 22.59 -0.50
C PHE A 59 -8.65 22.84 0.52
N GLN A 60 -8.68 23.99 1.19
CA GLN A 60 -9.70 24.27 2.24
C GLN A 60 -10.76 25.30 1.85
N SER A 61 -10.57 26.08 0.79
CA SER A 61 -11.50 27.16 0.41
C SER A 61 -12.40 26.77 -0.76
N GLY A 62 -13.19 25.69 -0.59
CA GLY A 62 -14.37 25.45 -1.40
C GLY A 62 -15.51 26.38 -0.96
N ASN A 63 -15.43 27.66 -1.33
CA ASN A 63 -16.55 28.59 -1.19
C ASN A 63 -17.68 28.12 -2.11
N ALA A 64 -18.80 27.77 -1.50
CA ALA A 64 -20.08 27.60 -2.18
C ALA A 64 -20.55 29.00 -2.63
N GLU A 65 -20.20 29.40 -3.85
CA GLU A 65 -20.92 30.45 -4.54
C GLU A 65 -22.20 29.87 -5.15
N GLU A 66 -23.30 30.51 -4.76
CA GLU A 66 -24.68 30.26 -5.14
C GLU A 66 -24.82 30.48 -6.66
N ALA A 67 -24.85 29.40 -7.44
CA ALA A 67 -24.99 29.45 -8.89
C ALA A 67 -26.46 29.52 -9.29
N GLU A 68 -26.83 30.58 -10.00
CA GLU A 68 -28.13 30.72 -10.66
C GLU A 68 -28.40 29.63 -11.71
N PRO A 69 -29.67 29.22 -11.91
CA PRO A 69 -30.01 28.12 -12.81
C PRO A 69 -29.97 28.56 -14.28
N SER A 70 -28.82 28.41 -14.94
CA SER A 70 -28.73 28.51 -16.40
C SER A 70 -29.10 27.17 -17.06
N ASN A 71 -30.25 27.17 -17.71
CA ASN A 71 -30.79 26.07 -18.50
C ASN A 71 -30.00 25.92 -19.82
N GLY A 72 -29.26 24.82 -19.99
CA GLY A 72 -28.52 24.54 -21.21
C GLY A 72 -27.75 23.22 -21.13
N SER A 73 -28.33 22.16 -21.69
CA SER A 73 -27.73 20.83 -21.77
C SER A 73 -26.47 20.81 -22.65
N SER A 74 -25.30 20.79 -22.03
CA SER A 74 -24.09 20.22 -22.62
C SER A 74 -23.53 19.20 -21.64
N TRP A 75 -23.25 18.00 -22.14
CA TRP A 75 -22.53 16.97 -21.39
C TRP A 75 -21.06 17.40 -21.26
N ALA A 76 -20.79 18.32 -20.34
CA ALA A 76 -19.44 18.56 -19.86
C ALA A 76 -19.21 17.64 -18.63
N PRO A 77 -18.14 16.83 -18.59
CA PRO A 77 -17.79 16.08 -17.38
C PRO A 77 -17.61 17.07 -16.23
N GLY A 78 -18.28 16.80 -15.10
CA GLY A 78 -18.33 17.74 -13.98
C GLY A 78 -16.95 18.00 -13.33
N PRO A 79 -16.83 19.10 -12.56
CA PRO A 79 -15.57 19.65 -12.03
C PRO A 79 -14.81 18.75 -11.03
N LEU A 80 -15.36 17.59 -10.68
CA LEU A 80 -14.68 16.63 -9.79
C LEU A 80 -13.53 15.88 -10.48
N TRP A 81 -13.60 15.69 -11.81
CA TRP A 81 -12.53 15.01 -12.56
C TRP A 81 -11.29 15.88 -12.76
N ASP A 82 -11.48 17.21 -12.84
CA ASP A 82 -10.36 18.17 -12.89
C ASP A 82 -9.54 18.13 -11.58
N GLY A 83 -10.20 18.00 -10.42
CA GLY A 83 -9.50 17.84 -9.14
C GLY A 83 -8.71 16.55 -9.01
N VAL A 84 -9.23 15.43 -9.54
CA VAL A 84 -8.52 14.14 -9.54
C VAL A 84 -7.29 14.20 -10.45
N SER A 85 -7.43 14.74 -11.66
CA SER A 85 -6.29 14.87 -12.59
C SER A 85 -5.18 15.79 -12.06
N GLU A 86 -5.54 16.88 -11.37
CA GLU A 86 -4.57 17.76 -10.70
C GLU A 86 -3.86 17.05 -9.54
N SER A 87 -4.59 16.26 -8.74
CA SER A 87 -4.01 15.49 -7.63
C SER A 87 -3.03 14.41 -8.12
N VAL A 88 -3.36 13.74 -9.23
CA VAL A 88 -2.49 12.75 -9.87
C VAL A 88 -1.24 13.43 -10.41
N ARG A 89 -1.37 14.59 -11.06
CA ARG A 89 -0.25 15.38 -11.57
C ARG A 89 0.69 15.84 -10.43
N ALA A 90 0.13 16.35 -9.35
CA ALA A 90 0.91 16.72 -8.15
C ALA A 90 1.63 15.50 -7.56
N GLY A 91 1.00 14.32 -7.56
CA GLY A 91 1.62 13.05 -7.16
C GLY A 91 2.83 12.69 -8.03
N TYR A 92 2.69 12.78 -9.35
CA TYR A 92 3.80 12.53 -10.29
C TYR A 92 4.96 13.52 -10.11
N ASP A 93 4.68 14.80 -9.83
CA ASP A 93 5.73 15.79 -9.59
C ASP A 93 6.55 15.49 -8.32
N VAL A 94 5.90 15.01 -7.26
CA VAL A 94 6.60 14.57 -6.03
C VAL A 94 7.49 13.37 -6.30
N ILE A 95 6.99 12.38 -7.05
CA ILE A 95 7.76 11.19 -7.43
C ILE A 95 8.97 11.58 -8.28
N ASN A 96 8.79 12.42 -9.30
CA ASN A 96 9.87 12.88 -10.16
C ASN A 96 10.94 13.65 -9.37
N ARG A 97 10.52 14.49 -8.43
CA ARG A 97 11.45 15.21 -7.55
C ARG A 97 12.25 14.26 -6.66
N GLN A 98 11.61 13.25 -6.06
CA GLN A 98 12.32 12.22 -5.29
C GLN A 98 13.33 11.44 -6.13
N ILE A 99 12.98 11.13 -7.39
CA ILE A 99 13.90 10.45 -8.32
C ILE A 99 15.13 11.34 -8.60
N GLU A 100 14.94 12.63 -8.89
CA GLU A 100 16.05 13.55 -9.15
C GLU A 100 16.93 13.78 -7.92
N GLU A 101 16.33 13.95 -6.74
CA GLU A 101 17.06 14.04 -5.46
C GLU A 101 17.82 12.74 -5.16
N GLY A 102 17.24 11.58 -5.48
CA GLY A 102 17.86 10.27 -5.38
C GLY A 102 19.06 10.12 -6.31
N LYS A 103 18.94 10.53 -7.59
CA LYS A 103 20.06 10.54 -8.56
C LYS A 103 21.19 11.45 -8.11
N ALA A 104 20.87 12.66 -7.65
CA ALA A 104 21.87 13.61 -7.16
C ALA A 104 22.60 13.05 -5.91
N THR A 105 21.87 12.38 -5.03
CA THR A 105 22.45 11.72 -3.86
C THR A 105 23.32 10.53 -4.26
N ALA A 106 22.85 9.66 -5.17
CA ALA A 106 23.61 8.53 -5.69
C ALA A 106 24.90 8.97 -6.40
N ALA A 107 24.86 10.05 -7.18
CA ALA A 107 26.04 10.63 -7.81
C ALA A 107 27.09 11.08 -6.78
N ARG A 108 26.67 11.62 -5.63
CA ARG A 108 27.59 11.98 -4.53
C ARG A 108 28.22 10.77 -3.85
N PHE A 109 27.52 9.63 -3.83
CA PHE A 109 28.03 8.37 -3.29
C PHE A 109 28.94 7.62 -4.28
N ALA A 110 28.76 7.82 -5.58
CA ALA A 110 29.61 7.22 -6.62
C ALA A 110 31.01 7.86 -6.70
N SER A 111 31.24 9.00 -6.04
CA SER A 111 32.56 9.65 -6.00
C SER A 111 33.58 8.77 -5.25
N PRO A 112 34.67 8.32 -5.90
CA PRO A 112 35.57 7.27 -5.39
C PRO A 112 36.48 7.67 -4.21
N ASP A 113 36.30 8.85 -3.61
CA ASP A 113 37.26 9.45 -2.67
C ASP A 113 36.96 9.19 -1.18
N ARG A 114 36.04 8.26 -0.86
CA ARG A 114 35.73 7.85 0.53
C ARG A 114 36.08 6.39 0.78
N GLY A 115 37.37 6.13 0.97
CA GLY A 115 37.88 4.83 1.40
C GLY A 115 37.32 4.43 2.78
N GLY A 116 36.48 3.39 2.81
CA GLY A 116 36.15 2.63 4.02
C GLY A 116 34.67 2.53 4.41
N GLN A 117 33.77 3.35 3.85
CA GLN A 117 32.36 3.37 4.30
C GLN A 117 31.37 2.59 3.38
N SER A 118 31.83 2.08 2.24
CA SER A 118 30.98 1.44 1.21
C SER A 118 30.51 0.02 1.55
N GLN A 119 31.13 -0.67 2.51
CA GLN A 119 30.80 -2.08 2.80
C GLN A 119 29.46 -2.30 3.50
N ARG A 120 28.91 -1.29 4.21
CA ARG A 120 27.63 -1.43 4.95
C ARG A 120 26.39 -1.03 4.13
N MET A 121 26.59 -0.50 2.93
CA MET A 121 25.50 0.03 2.10
C MET A 121 24.53 -1.05 1.62
N PRO A 122 24.97 -2.27 1.22
CA PRO A 122 24.06 -3.34 0.82
C PRO A 122 23.12 -3.76 1.96
N GLU A 123 23.61 -3.88 3.19
CA GLU A 123 22.79 -4.25 4.36
C GLU A 123 21.73 -3.18 4.69
N ILE A 124 22.11 -1.90 4.61
CA ILE A 124 21.18 -0.78 4.82
C ILE A 124 20.12 -0.77 3.72
N LEU A 125 20.51 -1.00 2.47
CA LEU A 125 19.59 -1.04 1.33
C LEU A 125 18.60 -2.20 1.44
N GLU A 126 19.08 -3.39 1.80
CA GLU A 126 18.22 -4.57 2.03
C GLU A 126 17.19 -4.30 3.14
N ARG A 127 17.62 -3.67 4.24
CA ARG A 127 16.73 -3.28 5.34
C ARG A 127 15.72 -2.21 4.92
N LEU A 128 16.13 -1.26 4.08
CA LEU A 128 15.25 -0.23 3.52
C LEU A 128 14.19 -0.85 2.62
N ILE A 129 14.57 -1.77 1.73
CA ILE A 129 13.66 -2.48 0.82
C ILE A 129 12.61 -3.28 1.60
N ARG A 130 13.02 -4.02 2.65
CA ARG A 130 12.06 -4.70 3.54
C ARG A 130 11.08 -3.72 4.18
N THR A 131 11.59 -2.61 4.70
CA THR A 131 10.73 -1.59 5.34
C THR A 131 9.74 -0.97 4.36
N TYR A 132 10.14 -0.72 3.12
CA TYR A 132 9.23 -0.23 2.06
C TYR A 132 8.18 -1.26 1.67
N SER A 133 8.54 -2.55 1.66
CA SER A 133 7.58 -3.64 1.41
C SER A 133 6.49 -3.67 2.48
N ASP A 134 6.88 -3.55 3.75
CA ASP A 134 5.95 -3.55 4.89
C ASP A 134 5.04 -2.31 4.88
N ILE A 135 5.55 -1.14 4.48
CA ILE A 135 4.76 0.09 4.34
C ILE A 135 3.80 -0.02 3.14
N GLY A 136 4.24 -0.67 2.05
CA GLY A 136 3.44 -0.84 0.83
C GLY A 136 2.14 -1.62 1.07
N SER A 137 2.17 -2.69 1.87
CA SER A 137 0.95 -3.45 2.19
C SER A 137 -0.07 -2.60 2.96
N VAL A 138 0.40 -1.78 3.91
CA VAL A 138 -0.46 -0.86 4.68
C VAL A 138 -1.10 0.20 3.78
N TRP A 139 -0.38 0.70 2.78
CA TRP A 139 -0.95 1.65 1.81
C TRP A 139 -2.06 1.02 0.96
N VAL A 140 -1.90 -0.24 0.54
CA VAL A 140 -2.95 -0.96 -0.19
C VAL A 140 -4.18 -1.15 0.69
N GLU A 141 -4.02 -1.57 1.95
CA GLU A 141 -5.13 -1.68 2.90
C GLU A 141 -5.85 -0.34 3.11
N LEU A 142 -5.10 0.77 3.20
CA LEU A 142 -5.66 2.11 3.33
C LEU A 142 -6.48 2.52 2.09
N LEU A 143 -5.98 2.23 0.88
CA LEU A 143 -6.70 2.50 -0.37
C LEU A 143 -7.98 1.68 -0.45
N VAL A 144 -7.94 0.40 -0.09
CA VAL A 144 -9.13 -0.45 -0.01
C VAL A 144 -10.14 0.14 0.99
N ALA A 145 -9.70 0.48 2.20
CA ALA A 145 -10.58 1.07 3.22
C ALA A 145 -11.17 2.43 2.82
N ALA A 146 -10.42 3.26 2.08
CA ALA A 146 -10.91 4.52 1.54
C ALA A 146 -12.00 4.30 0.49
N THR A 147 -11.84 3.30 -0.39
CA THR A 147 -12.87 2.98 -1.40
C THR A 147 -14.12 2.32 -0.81
N GLU A 148 -14.02 1.65 0.33
CA GLU A 148 -15.18 1.07 1.04
C GLU A 148 -16.06 2.14 1.71
N ARG A 149 -15.48 3.26 2.16
CA ARG A 149 -16.22 4.34 2.83
C ARG A 149 -17.14 5.14 1.92
N ASP A 150 -16.86 5.17 0.62
CA ASP A 150 -17.61 5.96 -0.36
C ASP A 150 -18.75 5.18 -1.02
N GLN A 151 -19.09 3.98 -0.53
CA GLN A 151 -20.40 3.41 -0.85
C GLN A 151 -21.45 4.11 0.01
N PRO A 152 -22.29 5.00 -0.56
CA PRO A 152 -23.43 5.52 0.17
C PRO A 152 -24.26 4.32 0.62
N LYS A 153 -24.41 4.15 1.94
CA LYS A 153 -25.36 3.20 2.51
C LYS A 153 -26.70 3.50 1.85
N ALA A 154 -27.13 2.62 0.95
CA ALA A 154 -28.32 2.80 0.16
C ALA A 154 -29.49 3.06 1.13
N ALA A 155 -29.93 4.31 1.20
CA ALA A 155 -31.19 4.65 1.82
C ALA A 155 -32.26 3.83 1.08
N LYS A 156 -33.03 3.06 1.83
CA LYS A 156 -34.17 2.26 1.35
C LYS A 156 -35.06 3.15 0.47
N ALA A 157 -34.89 3.05 -0.85
CA ALA A 157 -35.65 3.82 -1.83
C ALA A 157 -36.75 2.93 -2.43
N PRO A 158 -37.91 3.52 -2.76
CA PRO A 158 -39.16 2.82 -3.03
C PRO A 158 -39.10 2.01 -4.33
N GLU A 159 -39.95 0.98 -4.42
CA GLU A 159 -40.16 0.10 -5.56
C GLU A 159 -40.58 0.88 -6.83
N GLY A 160 -39.63 1.52 -7.48
CA GLY A 160 -39.78 2.12 -8.80
C GLY A 160 -39.27 1.14 -9.85
N LYS A 161 -40.14 0.75 -10.79
CA LYS A 161 -39.79 -0.06 -11.97
C LYS A 161 -38.67 0.65 -12.75
N SER A 162 -37.44 0.19 -12.55
CA SER A 162 -36.26 0.63 -13.29
C SER A 162 -36.36 0.10 -14.71
N GLY A 163 -36.41 1.00 -15.70
CA GLY A 163 -36.26 0.64 -17.10
C GLY A 163 -34.86 0.08 -17.32
N SER A 164 -34.80 -1.17 -17.79
CA SER A 164 -33.60 -1.91 -18.16
C SER A 164 -32.79 -1.15 -19.20
N ARG A 165 -31.82 -0.35 -18.76
CA ARG A 165 -30.58 -0.17 -19.53
C ARG A 165 -29.90 -1.53 -19.46
N ASP A 166 -29.55 -2.10 -20.62
CA ASP A 166 -28.76 -3.33 -20.73
C ASP A 166 -27.38 -3.09 -20.10
N ASP A 167 -27.33 -3.09 -18.78
CA ASP A 167 -26.12 -3.18 -18.00
C ASP A 167 -25.63 -4.60 -18.23
N VAL A 168 -24.48 -4.73 -18.91
CA VAL A 168 -23.88 -6.03 -19.21
C VAL A 168 -23.42 -6.63 -17.88
N GLY A 169 -24.35 -7.29 -17.20
CA GLY A 169 -24.12 -7.91 -15.90
C GLY A 169 -23.17 -9.09 -16.05
N VAL A 170 -22.15 -9.12 -15.20
CA VAL A 170 -21.29 -10.30 -15.08
C VAL A 170 -22.02 -11.33 -14.23
N GLY A 171 -22.30 -12.49 -14.83
CA GLY A 171 -22.82 -13.64 -14.11
C GLY A 171 -21.70 -14.28 -13.27
N VAL A 172 -22.04 -14.73 -12.07
CA VAL A 172 -21.10 -15.50 -11.25
C VAL A 172 -21.74 -16.85 -10.92
N GLN A 173 -21.09 -17.92 -11.33
CA GLN A 173 -21.48 -19.28 -11.02
C GLN A 173 -20.44 -19.87 -10.07
N VAL A 174 -20.89 -20.25 -8.88
CA VAL A 174 -20.00 -20.77 -7.84
C VAL A 174 -20.34 -22.22 -7.58
N ARG A 175 -19.32 -23.07 -7.60
CA ARG A 175 -19.40 -24.46 -7.17
C ARG A 175 -18.56 -24.59 -5.91
N ALA A 176 -19.22 -24.76 -4.78
CA ALA A 176 -18.57 -24.87 -3.48
C ALA A 176 -19.17 -26.02 -2.68
N SER A 177 -18.34 -26.62 -1.82
CA SER A 177 -18.79 -27.60 -0.82
C SER A 177 -19.18 -26.95 0.51
N CYS A 178 -19.02 -25.63 0.61
CA CYS A 178 -19.28 -24.82 1.80
C CYS A 178 -20.13 -23.58 1.43
N PRO A 179 -20.77 -22.91 2.42
CA PRO A 179 -21.48 -21.66 2.18
C PRO A 179 -20.53 -20.58 1.68
N VAL A 180 -20.90 -19.97 0.54
CA VAL A 180 -20.11 -18.95 -0.13
C VAL A 180 -21.00 -17.85 -0.68
N THR A 181 -20.52 -16.61 -0.59
CA THR A 181 -21.13 -15.45 -1.25
C THR A 181 -20.13 -14.89 -2.23
N ALA A 182 -20.50 -14.79 -3.51
CA ALA A 182 -19.64 -14.21 -4.54
C ALA A 182 -20.26 -12.98 -5.18
N ARG A 183 -19.42 -12.01 -5.51
CA ARG A 183 -19.80 -10.78 -6.18
C ARG A 183 -18.74 -10.39 -7.19
N ALA A 184 -19.14 -10.30 -8.45
CA ALA A 184 -18.31 -9.72 -9.50
C ALA A 184 -18.80 -8.31 -9.85
N ARG A 185 -17.88 -7.44 -10.22
CA ARG A 185 -18.18 -6.09 -10.70
C ARG A 185 -17.21 -5.70 -11.80
N LEU A 186 -17.74 -5.20 -12.91
CA LEU A 186 -16.92 -4.53 -13.92
C LEU A 186 -16.82 -3.04 -13.61
N TYR A 187 -15.65 -2.48 -13.87
CA TYR A 187 -15.39 -1.04 -13.79
C TYR A 187 -15.69 -0.34 -15.11
N ARG A 188 -15.61 -1.07 -16.21
CA ARG A 188 -15.91 -0.58 -17.55
C ARG A 188 -16.60 -1.66 -18.40
N PRO A 189 -17.31 -1.27 -19.46
CA PRO A 189 -17.76 -2.21 -20.47
C PRO A 189 -16.57 -2.96 -21.09
N VAL A 190 -16.74 -4.25 -21.32
CA VAL A 190 -15.73 -5.12 -21.92
C VAL A 190 -16.22 -5.54 -23.30
N ALA A 191 -15.34 -5.50 -24.28
CA ALA A 191 -15.64 -5.93 -25.65
C ALA A 191 -14.94 -7.24 -26.01
N GLY A 192 -13.82 -7.54 -25.35
CA GLY A 192 -13.00 -8.72 -25.57
C GLY A 192 -13.25 -9.87 -24.59
N THR A 193 -12.36 -10.86 -24.66
CA THR A 193 -12.36 -12.02 -23.75
C THR A 193 -11.92 -11.59 -22.36
N LEU A 194 -12.76 -11.87 -21.35
CA LEU A 194 -12.35 -11.74 -19.95
C LEU A 194 -11.55 -12.95 -19.50
N THR A 195 -10.55 -12.69 -18.67
CA THR A 195 -9.79 -13.68 -17.92
C THR A 195 -9.83 -13.28 -16.45
N ALA A 196 -9.83 -14.27 -15.56
CA ALA A 196 -9.80 -14.05 -14.12
C ALA A 196 -8.46 -14.53 -13.57
N LEU A 197 -7.88 -13.76 -12.66
CA LEU A 197 -6.73 -14.21 -11.88
C LEU A 197 -7.18 -15.08 -10.70
N PRO A 198 -6.27 -15.92 -10.15
CA PRO A 198 -6.52 -16.63 -8.90
C PRO A 198 -6.99 -15.70 -7.78
N LEU A 199 -7.95 -16.16 -6.97
CA LEU A 199 -8.43 -15.38 -5.84
C LEU A 199 -7.44 -15.49 -4.68
N ARG A 200 -7.06 -14.34 -4.11
CA ARG A 200 -6.16 -14.27 -2.95
C ARG A 200 -6.94 -13.97 -1.68
N GLY A 201 -6.71 -14.74 -0.64
CA GLY A 201 -7.30 -14.48 0.67
C GLY A 201 -6.76 -13.20 1.30
N ALA A 202 -7.63 -12.47 2.00
CA ALA A 202 -7.27 -11.25 2.72
C ALA A 202 -6.37 -11.51 3.94
N GLY A 203 -6.51 -12.68 4.56
CA GLY A 203 -5.75 -13.08 5.73
C GLY A 203 -4.45 -13.81 5.38
N PRO A 204 -3.43 -13.76 6.25
CA PRO A 204 -2.12 -14.40 6.01
C PRO A 204 -2.22 -15.93 5.82
N ASP A 205 -3.25 -16.55 6.41
CA ASP A 205 -3.44 -18.01 6.39
C ASP A 205 -4.52 -18.48 5.41
N ALA A 206 -5.17 -17.55 4.69
CA ALA A 206 -6.34 -17.89 3.86
C ALA A 206 -5.96 -18.64 2.57
N GLY A 207 -4.71 -18.49 2.09
CA GLY A 207 -4.22 -19.14 0.88
C GLY A 207 -4.78 -18.51 -0.41
N GLU A 208 -4.72 -19.28 -1.50
CA GLU A 208 -5.19 -18.87 -2.82
C GLU A 208 -6.18 -19.90 -3.39
N ILE A 209 -7.18 -19.43 -4.16
CA ILE A 209 -8.11 -20.28 -4.91
C ILE A 209 -7.77 -20.12 -6.39
N HIS A 210 -7.16 -21.15 -6.98
CA HIS A 210 -6.68 -21.14 -8.36
C HIS A 210 -7.75 -21.48 -9.41
N SER A 211 -8.82 -22.17 -8.99
CA SER A 211 -9.85 -22.66 -9.91
C SER A 211 -10.87 -21.58 -10.23
N VAL A 212 -10.44 -20.58 -10.99
CA VAL A 212 -11.27 -19.47 -11.48
C VAL A 212 -11.17 -19.45 -13.00
N SER A 213 -12.31 -19.53 -13.68
CA SER A 213 -12.37 -19.45 -15.14
C SER A 213 -13.51 -18.56 -15.57
N VAL A 214 -13.37 -17.91 -16.73
CA VAL A 214 -14.43 -17.07 -17.29
C VAL A 214 -14.87 -17.69 -18.61
N GLU A 215 -16.16 -17.98 -18.71
CA GLU A 215 -16.79 -18.48 -19.93
C GLU A 215 -17.29 -17.32 -20.82
N PRO A 216 -17.49 -17.58 -22.12
CA PRO A 216 -18.14 -16.62 -23.02
C PRO A 216 -19.48 -16.13 -22.44
N GLY A 217 -19.76 -14.83 -22.60
CA GLY A 217 -20.93 -14.20 -21.96
C GLY A 217 -20.67 -13.71 -20.54
N TYR A 218 -19.41 -13.57 -20.14
CA TYR A 218 -18.98 -13.02 -18.86
C TYR A 218 -19.55 -13.77 -17.66
N CYS A 219 -19.61 -15.11 -17.76
CA CYS A 219 -19.94 -15.98 -16.64
C CYS A 219 -18.65 -16.42 -15.95
N VAL A 220 -18.45 -16.00 -14.70
CA VAL A 220 -17.27 -16.37 -13.91
C VAL A 220 -17.58 -17.63 -13.11
N HIS A 221 -16.84 -18.70 -13.38
CA HIS A 221 -16.89 -19.96 -12.65
C HIS A 221 -15.82 -20.00 -11.58
N VAL A 222 -16.22 -20.34 -10.36
CA VAL A 222 -15.32 -20.48 -9.22
C VAL A 222 -15.56 -21.84 -8.57
N ASP A 223 -14.55 -22.71 -8.59
CA ASP A 223 -14.55 -23.97 -7.85
C ASP A 223 -13.82 -23.76 -6.51
N VAL A 224 -14.58 -23.68 -5.41
CA VAL A 224 -14.04 -23.48 -4.07
C VAL A 224 -13.71 -24.85 -3.45
N PRO A 225 -12.43 -25.13 -3.15
CA PRO A 225 -12.05 -26.43 -2.61
C PRO A 225 -12.56 -26.58 -1.17
N SER A 226 -12.82 -27.82 -0.76
CA SER A 226 -13.44 -28.12 0.54
C SER A 226 -12.55 -27.78 1.75
N ASP A 227 -11.24 -27.63 1.54
CA ASP A 227 -10.25 -27.26 2.54
C ASP A 227 -9.96 -25.74 2.58
N ALA A 228 -10.66 -24.95 1.75
CA ALA A 228 -10.55 -23.50 1.75
C ALA A 228 -10.83 -22.92 3.15
N LYS A 229 -9.97 -22.02 3.61
CA LYS A 229 -10.13 -21.36 4.90
C LYS A 229 -11.27 -20.34 4.82
N HIS A 230 -11.92 -20.13 5.97
CA HIS A 230 -12.94 -19.10 6.09
C HIS A 230 -12.29 -17.72 5.92
N GLY A 231 -12.98 -16.82 5.23
CA GLY A 231 -12.49 -15.47 4.98
C GLY A 231 -12.94 -14.90 3.64
N THR A 232 -12.48 -13.68 3.37
CA THR A 232 -12.73 -12.99 2.10
C THR A 232 -11.55 -13.17 1.18
N TYR A 233 -11.85 -13.46 -0.08
CA TYR A 233 -10.89 -13.60 -1.17
C TYR A 233 -11.18 -12.58 -2.26
N TYR A 234 -10.12 -12.02 -2.84
CA TYR A 234 -10.19 -10.99 -3.86
C TYR A 234 -9.47 -11.43 -5.13
N GLY A 235 -10.06 -11.11 -6.27
CA GLY A 235 -9.50 -11.36 -7.58
C GLY A 235 -9.78 -10.21 -8.53
N ILE A 236 -9.01 -10.19 -9.61
CA ILE A 236 -9.09 -9.17 -10.65
C ILE A 236 -9.54 -9.85 -11.93
N LEU A 237 -10.44 -9.17 -12.65
CA LEU A 237 -10.86 -9.54 -13.99
C LEU A 237 -10.09 -8.68 -14.99
N LEU A 238 -9.43 -9.32 -15.95
CA LEU A 238 -8.61 -8.69 -16.98
C LEU A 238 -9.23 -8.95 -18.36
N GLU A 239 -9.27 -7.91 -19.19
CA GLU A 239 -9.62 -8.06 -20.61
C GLU A 239 -8.35 -8.41 -21.39
N GLN A 240 -8.41 -9.44 -22.23
CA GLN A 240 -7.25 -9.90 -22.99
C GLN A 240 -6.76 -8.80 -23.94
N GLY A 241 -5.50 -8.40 -23.78
CA GLY A 241 -4.87 -7.35 -24.58
C GLY A 241 -5.02 -5.92 -24.02
N ALA A 242 -5.70 -5.75 -22.88
CA ALA A 242 -5.72 -4.51 -22.14
C ALA A 242 -4.75 -4.57 -20.95
N ASP A 243 -4.02 -3.47 -20.72
CA ASP A 243 -3.09 -3.35 -19.57
C ASP A 243 -3.80 -2.96 -18.26
N GLU A 244 -5.09 -2.62 -18.35
CA GLU A 244 -5.88 -2.15 -17.21
C GLU A 244 -6.94 -3.18 -16.79
N PRO A 245 -7.24 -3.28 -15.48
CA PRO A 245 -8.24 -4.20 -14.97
C PRO A 245 -9.64 -3.82 -15.45
N ALA A 246 -10.37 -4.83 -15.94
CA ALA A 246 -11.75 -4.68 -16.38
C ALA A 246 -12.75 -4.72 -15.21
N GLY A 247 -12.40 -5.41 -14.12
CA GLY A 247 -13.27 -5.57 -12.95
C GLY A 247 -12.61 -6.27 -11.77
N SER A 248 -13.42 -6.57 -10.76
CA SER A 248 -13.04 -7.33 -9.58
C SER A 248 -14.03 -8.44 -9.26
N LEU A 249 -13.52 -9.45 -8.56
CA LEU A 249 -14.27 -10.57 -8.00
C LEU A 249 -13.99 -10.64 -6.50
N THR A 250 -15.05 -10.61 -5.69
CA THR A 250 -14.98 -10.83 -4.24
C THR A 250 -15.72 -12.11 -3.91
N LEU A 251 -15.09 -12.99 -3.14
CA LEU A 251 -15.68 -14.23 -2.67
C LEU A 251 -15.51 -14.32 -1.16
N THR A 252 -16.60 -14.50 -0.42
CA THR A 252 -16.57 -14.74 1.03
C THR A 252 -16.91 -16.20 1.29
N VAL A 253 -16.00 -16.91 1.97
CA VAL A 253 -16.15 -18.30 2.38
C VAL A 253 -16.50 -18.36 3.86
N GLY A 254 -17.63 -19.00 4.19
CA GLY A 254 -18.01 -19.27 5.58
C GLY A 254 -18.68 -18.11 6.33
N GLY A 255 -19.45 -17.27 5.64
CA GLY A 255 -20.29 -16.23 6.25
C GLY A 255 -21.77 -16.44 5.94
N ASP A 256 -22.61 -16.19 6.94
CA ASP A 256 -24.05 -15.90 6.80
C ASP A 256 -24.27 -14.37 6.87
#